data_AF-C5C4C9-F1
#
_entry.id   AF-C5C4C9-F1
#
_cell.length_a   1.000
_cell.length_b   1.000
_cell.length_c   1.000
_cell.angle_alpha   90.00
_cell.angle_beta   90.00
_cell.angle_gamma   90.00
#
_symmetry.space_group_name_H-M   'P 1'
#
loop_
_entity.id
_entity.type
_entity.pdbx_description
1 polymer ?
#
loop_
_entity_poly.entity_id
_entity_poly.type
_entity_poly.pdbx_seq_one_letter_code
_entity_poly.pdbx_strand_id
1 'polypeptide(L)'
;MNLQKIVTTLSVLAAGFAVSKVLELVWRKATGHKPPKGDEEGAKLGEIVAYAALSGGLAALAQAGTSRATAKWLGSAEPARKD
;
A
#
# COMPACT_ATOMS: atom_id res chain seq x y z
N MET A 1 28.03 10.63 8.86
CA MET A 1 26.65 10.22 8.51
C MET A 1 26.60 10.03 7.00
N ASN A 2 26.41 8.79 6.52
CA ASN A 2 26.61 8.46 5.10
C ASN A 2 25.44 9.00 4.26
N LEU A 3 25.74 9.57 3.09
CA LEU A 3 24.76 10.18 2.18
C LEU A 3 23.59 9.23 1.83
N GLN A 4 23.89 7.94 1.70
CA GLN A 4 22.88 6.89 1.48
C GLN A 4 21.81 6.89 2.58
N LYS A 5 22.20 7.03 3.86
CA LYS A 5 21.25 7.05 4.97
C LYS A 5 20.35 8.28 4.92
N ILE A 6 20.90 9.44 4.53
CA ILE A 6 20.12 10.69 4.41
C ILE A 6 19.08 10.57 3.29
N VAL A 7 19.49 10.07 2.13
CA VAL A 7 18.57 9.88 0.99
C VAL A 7 17.49 8.86 1.33
N THR A 8 17.83 7.75 1.97
CA THR A 8 16.85 6.75 2.41
C THR A 8 15.88 7.33 3.43
N THR A 9 16.38 8.03 4.46
CA THR A 9 15.53 8.66 5.48
C THR A 9 14.59 9.70 4.86
N LEU A 10 15.08 10.56 3.97
CA LEU A 10 14.24 11.55 3.27
C LEU A 10 13.18 10.88 2.39
N SER A 11 13.54 9.79 1.72
CA SER A 11 12.59 9.04 0.88
C SER A 11 11.49 8.41 1.71
N VAL A 12 11.82 7.81 2.86
CA VAL A 12 10.84 7.23 3.79
C VAL A 12 9.92 8.31 4.35
N LEU A 13 10.45 9.48 4.71
CA LEU A 13 9.64 10.61 5.18
C LEU A 13 8.69 11.12 4.10
N ALA A 14 9.17 11.30 2.87
CA ALA A 14 8.35 11.71 1.74
C ALA A 14 7.26 10.66 1.42
N ALA A 15 7.62 9.38 1.46
CA ALA A 15 6.67 8.28 1.28
C ALA A 15 5.61 8.27 2.39
N GLY A 16 6.00 8.46 3.66
CA GLY A 16 5.06 8.56 4.79
C GLY A 16 4.08 9.71 4.62
N PHE A 17 4.55 10.88 4.15
CA PHE A 17 3.68 12.01 3.86
C PHE A 17 2.70 11.72 2.70
N ALA A 18 3.19 11.10 1.62
CA ALA A 18 2.35 10.71 0.49
C ALA A 18 1.29 9.67 0.89
N VAL A 19 1.68 8.64 1.64
CA VAL A 19 0.77 7.61 2.18
C VAL A 19 -0.31 8.26 3.03
N SER A 20 0.05 9.23 3.87
CA SER A 20 -0.92 9.94 4.72
C SER A 20 -1.98 10.66 3.89
N LYS A 21 -1.58 11.33 2.79
CA LYS A 21 -2.52 12.03 1.88
C LYS A 21 -3.41 11.06 1.11
N VAL A 22 -2.84 9.96 0.63
CA VAL A 22 -3.61 8.91 -0.06
C VAL A 22 -4.62 8.29 0.89
N LEU A 23 -4.20 7.97 2.12
CA LEU A 23 -5.09 7.40 3.13
C LEU A 23 -6.23 8.35 3.48
N GLU A 24 -5.95 9.64 3.70
CA GLU A 24 -6.99 10.67 3.92
C GLU A 24 -8.02 10.72 2.78
N LEU A 25 -7.55 10.68 1.52
CA LEU A 25 -8.43 10.74 0.34
C LEU A 25 -9.25 9.46 0.17
N VAL A 26 -8.62 8.30 0.30
CA VAL A 26 -9.28 6.99 0.21
C VAL A 26 -10.34 6.87 1.30
N TRP A 27 -10.02 7.27 2.54
CA TRP A 27 -10.97 7.21 3.65
C TRP A 27 -12.13 8.16 3.45
N ARG A 28 -11.85 9.43 3.13
CA ARG A 28 -12.90 10.41 2.87
C ARG A 28 -13.81 10.00 1.72
N LYS A 29 -13.29 9.28 0.71
CA LYS A 29 -14.08 8.73 -0.40
C LYS A 29 -14.90 7.50 -0.01
N ALA A 30 -14.35 6.62 0.83
CA ALA A 30 -15.01 5.37 1.22
C ALA A 30 -16.06 5.57 2.31
N THR A 31 -15.78 6.36 3.35
CA THR A 31 -16.65 6.56 4.51
C THR A 31 -17.30 7.94 4.58
N GLY A 32 -16.90 8.89 3.72
CA GLY A 32 -17.45 10.26 3.74
C GLY A 32 -16.97 11.14 4.89
N HIS A 33 -16.26 10.58 5.88
CA HIS A 33 -15.77 11.26 7.08
C HIS A 33 -14.25 11.13 7.21
N LYS A 34 -13.63 12.01 8.02
CA LYS A 34 -12.18 11.96 8.27
C LYS A 34 -11.80 10.64 8.96
N PRO A 35 -10.61 10.08 8.65
CA PRO A 35 -10.14 8.84 9.26
C PRO A 35 -10.13 8.97 10.80
N PRO A 36 -10.70 7.98 11.51
CA PRO A 36 -10.69 7.97 12.97
C PRO A 36 -9.24 7.93 13.45
N LYS A 37 -8.88 8.84 14.36
CA LYS A 37 -7.61 8.77 15.08
C LYS A 37 -7.78 7.67 16.13
N GLY A 38 -6.84 6.74 16.19
CA GLY A 38 -6.93 5.48 16.95
C GLY A 38 -6.90 5.60 18.48
N ASP A 39 -7.53 6.63 19.05
CA ASP A 39 -7.63 6.87 20.50
C ASP A 39 -9.09 7.07 20.96
N GLU A 40 -10.08 6.72 20.14
CA GLU A 40 -11.47 6.68 20.61
C GLU A 40 -11.78 5.26 21.10
N GLU A 41 -11.77 5.08 22.44
CA GLU A 41 -11.81 3.85 23.26
C GLU A 41 -13.02 2.90 23.07
N GLY A 42 -13.62 2.84 21.89
CA GLY A 42 -14.64 1.84 21.58
C GLY A 42 -14.54 1.49 20.13
N ALA A 43 -13.94 0.32 19.81
CA ALA A 43 -13.87 -0.23 18.48
C ALA A 43 -15.29 -0.37 17.90
N LYS A 44 -15.77 0.70 17.26
CA LYS A 44 -17.04 0.72 16.54
C LYS A 44 -16.90 -0.27 15.39
N LEU A 45 -17.96 -1.02 15.08
CA LEU A 45 -18.03 -1.94 13.93
C LEU A 45 -17.40 -1.38 12.64
N GLY A 46 -17.44 -0.05 12.46
CA GLY A 46 -16.76 0.65 11.36
C GLY A 46 -15.23 0.47 11.31
N GLU A 47 -14.54 0.37 12.45
CA GLU A 47 -13.08 0.16 12.51
C GLU A 47 -12.71 -1.27 12.12
N ILE A 48 -13.52 -2.26 12.56
CA ILE A 48 -13.38 -3.67 12.16
C ILE A 48 -13.59 -3.82 10.65
N VAL A 49 -14.66 -3.23 10.11
CA VAL A 49 -14.96 -3.26 8.67
C VAL A 49 -13.88 -2.55 7.87
N ALA A 50 -13.37 -1.41 8.35
CA ALA A 50 -12.33 -0.67 7.68
C ALA A 50 -10.99 -1.42 7.70
N TYR A 51 -10.63 -2.07 8.81
CA TYR A 51 -9.45 -2.92 8.90
C TYR A 51 -9.55 -4.13 7.96
N ALA A 52 -10.72 -4.78 7.88
CA ALA A 52 -10.97 -5.89 6.97
C ALA A 52 -10.89 -5.45 5.50
N ALA A 53 -11.51 -4.33 5.15
CA ALA A 53 -11.45 -3.77 3.81
C ALA A 53 -10.02 -3.38 3.41
N LEU A 54 -9.26 -2.77 4.33
CA LEU A 54 -7.87 -2.39 4.07
C LEU A 54 -6.97 -3.62 3.92
N SER A 55 -7.11 -4.61 4.80
CA SER A 55 -6.33 -5.86 4.75
C SER A 55 -6.65 -6.68 3.51
N GLY A 56 -7.93 -6.83 3.18
CA GLY A 56 -8.37 -7.49 1.95
C GLY A 56 -7.92 -6.75 0.70
N GLY A 57 -8.02 -5.42 0.69
CA GLY A 57 -7.54 -4.57 -0.41
C GLY A 57 -6.03 -4.69 -0.61
N LEU A 58 -5.25 -4.61 0.46
CA LEU A 58 -3.79 -4.79 0.41
C LEU A 58 -3.40 -6.19 -0.05
N ALA A 59 -4.07 -7.25 0.43
CA ALA A 59 -3.81 -8.62 0.01
C ALA A 59 -4.08 -8.81 -1.49
N ALA A 60 -5.21 -8.30 -1.99
CA ALA A 60 -5.55 -8.36 -3.41
C ALA A 60 -4.54 -7.57 -4.27
N LEU A 61 -4.12 -6.40 -3.83
CA LEU A 61 -3.09 -5.60 -4.51
C LEU A 61 -1.73 -6.31 -4.50
N ALA A 62 -1.34 -6.92 -3.39
CA ALA A 62 -0.10 -7.68 -3.29
C ALA A 62 -0.12 -8.90 -4.23
N GLN A 63 -1.24 -9.60 -4.32
CA GLN A 63 -1.39 -10.74 -5.21
C GLN A 63 -1.42 -10.32 -6.69
N ALA A 64 -2.13 -9.23 -7.02
CA ALA A 64 -2.13 -8.67 -8.37
C ALA A 64 -0.76 -8.10 -8.77
N GLY A 65 -0.04 -7.50 -7.82
CA GLY A 65 1.33 -7.02 -8.00
C GLY A 65 2.29 -8.19 -8.25
N THR A 66 2.19 -9.23 -7.43
CA THR A 66 2.98 -10.46 -7.60
C THR A 66 2.68 -11.13 -8.93
N SER A 67 1.41 -11.30 -9.31
CA SER A 67 1.06 -11.94 -10.59
C SER A 67 1.58 -11.16 -11.79
N ARG A 68 1.46 -9.84 -11.78
CA ARG A 68 2.02 -8.97 -12.84
C ARG A 68 3.54 -8.94 -12.85
N ALA A 69 4.17 -8.92 -11.67
CA ALA A 69 5.62 -9.00 -11.56
C ALA A 69 6.11 -10.33 -12.13
N THR A 70 5.55 -11.45 -11.68
CA THR A 70 5.89 -12.78 -12.20
C THR A 70 5.64 -12.88 -13.70
N ALA A 71 4.54 -12.34 -14.23
CA ALA A 71 4.31 -12.31 -15.68
C ALA A 71 5.37 -11.50 -16.44
N LYS A 72 5.82 -10.36 -15.90
CA LYS A 72 6.87 -9.55 -16.49
C LYS A 72 8.24 -10.23 -16.43
N TRP A 73 8.54 -10.91 -15.33
CA TRP A 73 9.80 -11.64 -15.14
C TRP A 73 9.85 -12.95 -15.94
N LEU A 74 8.75 -13.70 -15.99
CA LEU A 74 8.63 -14.94 -16.75
C LEU A 74 8.49 -14.69 -18.25
N GLY A 75 7.78 -13.63 -18.66
CA GLY A 75 7.75 -13.18 -20.06
C GLY A 75 9.10 -12.64 -20.56
N SER A 76 9.98 -12.18 -19.66
CA SER A 76 11.40 -11.93 -19.96
C SER A 76 12.26 -13.19 -19.93
N ALA A 77 11.76 -14.30 -19.40
CA ALA A 77 12.47 -15.58 -19.26
C ALA A 77 12.03 -16.64 -20.29
N GLU A 78 11.42 -16.24 -21.41
CA GLU A 78 11.35 -17.09 -22.60
C GLU A 78 12.67 -16.95 -23.37
N PRO A 79 13.65 -17.85 -23.19
CA PRO A 79 14.77 -17.91 -24.12
C PRO A 79 14.19 -18.34 -25.47
N ALA A 80 14.49 -17.56 -26.50
CA ALA A 80 14.33 -17.95 -27.88
C ALA A 80 14.86 -19.39 -28.05
N ARG A 81 13.94 -20.36 -28.11
CA ARG A 81 14.25 -21.68 -28.64
C ARG A 81 14.54 -21.46 -30.11
N LYS A 82 15.82 -21.31 -30.42
CA LYS A 82 16.34 -21.24 -31.77
C LYS A 82 16.43 -22.68 -32.27
N ASP A 83 15.44 -23.02 -33.09
CA ASP A 83 15.47 -24.06 -34.12
C ASP A 83 16.82 -24.10 -34.88
#